data_AF-X0XPG3-F1
#
_entry.id   AF-X0XPG3-F1
#
_cell.length_a   1.000
_cell.length_b   1.000
_cell.length_c   1.000
_cell.angle_alpha   90.00
_cell.angle_beta   90.00
_cell.angle_gamma   90.00
#
_symmetry.space_group_name_H-M   'P 1'
#
loop_
_entity.id
_entity.type
_entity.pdbx_description
1 polymer ?
#
loop_
_entity_poly.entity_id
_entity_poly.type
_entity_poly.pdbx_seq_one_letter_code
_entity_poly.pdbx_strand_id
1 'polypeptide(L)'
;VLIHHYWADENAVAKKINLIVGTGHNNGAIAMSINKAAKGLIKKGTVVTEGLLNTIEMAFRAYDPCLACATHSLPGQMPLIVSIYDSQGNLVQRLRRD
;
A
#
# COMPACT_ATOMS: atom_id res chain seq x y z
N VAL A 1 10.28 11.94 -4.37
CA VAL A 1 10.34 13.33 -3.88
C VAL A 1 9.97 13.34 -2.40
N LEU A 2 10.63 14.16 -1.58
CA LEU A 2 10.36 14.34 -0.17
C LEU A 2 10.13 15.83 0.10
N ILE A 3 8.97 16.19 0.65
CA ILE A 3 8.58 17.58 0.90
C ILE A 3 8.29 17.75 2.38
N HIS A 4 9.03 18.66 3.02
CA HIS A 4 8.76 19.08 4.39
C HIS A 4 8.40 20.57 4.40
N HIS A 5 7.28 20.92 5.02
CA HIS A 5 6.79 22.29 5.14
C HIS A 5 6.60 22.61 6.62
N TYR A 6 7.42 23.55 7.11
CA TYR A 6 7.42 23.99 8.51
C TYR A 6 6.94 25.44 8.60
N TRP A 7 6.14 25.73 9.61
CA TRP A 7 5.85 27.09 10.05
C TRP A 7 6.41 27.26 11.45
N ALA A 8 7.27 28.25 11.64
CA ALA A 8 7.89 28.56 12.93
C ALA A 8 7.45 29.94 13.42
N ASP A 9 7.51 30.15 14.74
CA ASP A 9 7.38 31.48 15.33
C ASP A 9 8.71 32.26 15.33
N GLU A 10 8.71 33.47 15.89
CA GLU A 10 9.88 34.35 16.04
C GLU A 10 11.04 33.74 16.84
N ASN A 11 10.76 32.72 17.66
CA ASN A 11 11.77 31.99 18.43
C ASN A 11 12.22 30.70 17.71
N ALA A 12 11.88 30.56 16.42
CA ALA A 12 12.15 29.38 15.59
C ALA A 12 11.48 28.08 16.10
N VAL A 13 10.40 28.18 16.88
CA VAL A 13 9.65 27.01 17.36
C VAL A 13 8.58 26.63 16.34
N ALA A 14 8.59 25.37 15.88
CA ALA A 14 7.60 24.86 14.94
C ALA A 14 6.17 24.90 15.53
N LYS A 15 5.24 25.55 14.84
CA LYS A 15 3.81 25.62 15.18
C LYS A 15 2.93 24.73 14.31
N LYS A 16 3.39 24.46 13.09
CA LYS A 16 2.71 23.59 12.14
C LYS A 16 3.75 22.88 11.28
N ILE A 17 3.45 21.64 10.94
CA ILE A 17 4.29 20.81 10.09
C ILE A 17 3.38 20.06 9.11
N ASN A 18 3.75 20.06 7.84
CA ASN A 18 3.15 19.22 6.82
C ASN A 18 4.25 18.43 6.10
N LEU A 19 4.11 17.11 6.05
CA LEU A 19 5.08 16.19 5.47
C LEU A 19 4.42 15.41 4.32
N ILE A 20 5.03 15.45 3.14
CA ILE A 20 4.62 14.63 2.00
C ILE A 20 5.82 13.79 1.59
N VAL A 21 5.76 12.50 1.92
CA VAL A 21 6.91 11.58 1.83
C VAL A 21 6.85 10.72 0.58
N GLY A 22 8.01 10.26 0.11
CA GLY A 22 8.22 9.53 -1.14
C GLY A 22 7.11 8.53 -1.47
N THR A 23 6.95 7.49 -0.67
CA THR A 23 5.93 6.44 -0.87
C THR A 23 4.50 6.97 -0.90
N GLY A 24 4.20 8.07 -0.20
CA GLY A 24 2.88 8.69 -0.22
C GLY A 24 2.44 9.13 -1.62
N HIS A 25 3.39 9.62 -2.44
CA HIS A 25 3.15 9.98 -3.84
C HIS A 25 2.79 8.75 -4.71
N ASN A 26 3.32 7.59 -4.35
CA ASN A 26 3.17 6.35 -5.12
C ASN A 26 1.97 5.50 -4.70
N ASN A 27 1.25 5.86 -3.63
CA ASN A 27 0.20 5.03 -3.06
C ASN A 27 -0.85 4.58 -4.10
N GLY A 28 -1.32 5.52 -4.94
CA GLY A 28 -2.27 5.21 -6.01
C GLY A 28 -1.69 4.27 -7.08
N ALA A 29 -0.46 4.52 -7.52
CA ALA A 29 0.22 3.69 -8.53
C ALA A 29 0.47 2.26 -8.01
N ILE A 30 0.90 2.13 -6.76
CA ILE A 30 1.09 0.84 -6.07
C ILE A 30 -0.23 0.06 -6.06
N ALA A 31 -1.33 0.67 -5.62
CA ALA A 31 -2.63 0.02 -5.57
C ALA A 31 -3.12 -0.43 -6.95
N MET A 32 -2.94 0.40 -7.98
CA MET A 32 -3.27 0.05 -9.36
C MET A 32 -2.43 -1.12 -9.89
N SER A 33 -1.13 -1.14 -9.60
CA SER A 33 -0.22 -2.22 -10.00
C SER A 33 -0.55 -3.55 -9.34
N ILE A 34 -0.85 -3.55 -8.04
CA ILE A 34 -1.32 -4.75 -7.32
C ILE A 34 -2.63 -5.25 -7.94
N ASN A 35 -3.61 -4.37 -8.16
CA ASN A 35 -4.89 -4.73 -8.78
C ASN A 35 -4.70 -5.33 -10.18
N LYS A 36 -3.82 -4.74 -11.00
CA LYS A 36 -3.51 -5.24 -12.34
C LYS A 36 -2.84 -6.61 -12.29
N ALA A 37 -1.88 -6.82 -11.39
CA ALA A 37 -1.21 -8.09 -11.18
C ALA A 37 -2.20 -9.18 -10.74
N ALA A 38 -3.04 -8.87 -9.74
CA ALA A 38 -4.08 -9.78 -9.25
C ALA A 38 -5.07 -10.16 -10.36
N LYS A 39 -5.60 -9.19 -11.11
CA LYS A 39 -6.49 -9.45 -12.25
C LYS A 39 -5.82 -10.23 -13.37
N GLY A 40 -4.51 -10.10 -13.55
CA GLY A 40 -3.73 -10.85 -14.52
C GLY A 40 -3.56 -12.32 -14.17
N LEU A 41 -3.33 -12.62 -12.89
CA LEU A 41 -2.97 -13.96 -12.39
C LEU A 41 -4.17 -14.76 -11.84
N ILE A 42 -5.15 -14.09 -11.25
CA ILE A 42 -6.34 -14.74 -10.66
C ILE A 42 -7.46 -14.74 -11.71
N LYS A 43 -7.76 -15.91 -12.25
CA LYS A 43 -8.84 -16.16 -13.21
C LYS A 43 -9.81 -17.20 -12.66
N LYS A 44 -10.93 -17.41 -13.35
CA LYS A 44 -11.91 -18.44 -12.97
C LYS A 44 -11.23 -19.82 -12.92
N GLY A 45 -11.33 -20.50 -11.78
CA GLY A 45 -10.70 -21.80 -11.56
C GLY A 45 -9.24 -21.75 -11.10
N THR A 46 -8.64 -20.56 -10.95
CA THR A 46 -7.29 -20.42 -10.37
C THR A 46 -7.34 -20.76 -8.88
N VAL A 47 -6.52 -21.72 -8.45
CA VAL A 47 -6.28 -21.99 -7.04
C VAL A 47 -5.29 -20.94 -6.51
N VAL A 48 -5.71 -20.18 -5.51
CA VAL A 48 -4.85 -19.16 -4.88
C VAL A 48 -3.86 -19.85 -3.95
N THR A 49 -2.57 -19.69 -4.22
CA THR A 49 -1.47 -20.26 -3.44
C THR A 49 -0.56 -19.16 -2.93
N GLU A 50 0.26 -19.47 -1.91
CA GLU A 50 1.27 -18.54 -1.39
C GLU A 50 2.26 -18.06 -2.46
N GLY A 51 2.67 -18.94 -3.38
CA GLY A 51 3.55 -18.56 -4.49
C GLY A 51 2.91 -17.53 -5.42
N LEU A 52 1.60 -17.67 -5.69
CA LEU A 52 0.84 -16.70 -6.47
C LEU A 52 0.72 -15.36 -5.74
N LEU A 53 0.43 -15.38 -4.44
CA LEU A 53 0.36 -14.17 -3.62
C LEU A 53 1.71 -13.44 -3.56
N ASN A 54 2.82 -14.18 -3.38
CA ASN A 54 4.17 -13.61 -3.43
C ASN A 54 4.49 -12.98 -4.79
N THR A 55 4.00 -13.57 -5.89
CA THR A 55 4.15 -12.98 -7.23
C THR A 55 3.37 -11.67 -7.36
N ILE A 56 2.15 -11.59 -6.82
CA ILE A 56 1.39 -10.33 -6.77
C ILE A 56 2.11 -9.30 -5.91
N GLU A 57 2.68 -9.71 -4.77
CA GLU A 57 3.45 -8.83 -3.88
C GLU A 57 4.70 -8.26 -4.56
N MET A 58 5.26 -8.93 -5.57
CA MET A 58 6.36 -8.34 -6.34
C MET A 58 5.97 -7.02 -7.02
N ALA A 59 4.71 -6.86 -7.43
CA ALA A 59 4.21 -5.59 -7.96
C ALA A 59 4.23 -4.46 -6.93
N PHE A 60 4.13 -4.79 -5.64
CA PHE A 60 4.28 -3.86 -4.53
C PHE A 60 5.76 -3.58 -4.24
N ARG A 61 6.59 -4.63 -4.10
CA ARG A 61 8.02 -4.51 -3.76
C ARG A 61 8.84 -3.76 -4.81
N ALA A 62 8.42 -3.78 -6.08
CA ALA A 62 9.08 -3.05 -7.16
C ALA A 62 9.15 -1.52 -6.94
N TYR A 63 8.32 -0.97 -6.04
CA TYR A 63 8.33 0.46 -5.70
C TYR A 63 9.24 0.82 -4.52
N ASP A 64 9.93 -0.17 -3.92
CA ASP A 64 10.67 -0.03 -2.67
C ASP A 64 9.91 0.81 -1.60
N PRO A 65 8.69 0.39 -1.22
CA PRO A 65 7.79 1.24 -0.46
C PRO A 65 8.19 1.34 1.02
N CYS A 66 8.66 2.52 1.45
CA CYS A 66 8.76 2.83 2.88
C CYS A 66 7.40 3.30 3.43
N LEU A 67 6.60 2.39 3.99
CA LEU A 67 5.26 2.74 4.50
C LEU A 67 5.27 3.37 5.89
N ALA A 68 6.22 3.03 6.76
CA ALA A 68 6.44 3.76 8.01
C ALA A 68 6.74 5.24 7.75
N CYS A 69 7.54 5.53 6.71
CA CYS A 69 7.82 6.88 6.26
C CYS A 69 6.57 7.58 5.69
N ALA A 70 5.72 6.83 4.97
CA ALA A 70 4.54 7.37 4.28
C ALA A 70 3.40 7.75 5.23
N THR A 71 3.16 6.93 6.25
CA THR A 71 2.06 7.10 7.20
C THR A 71 2.49 7.89 8.43
N HIS A 72 3.80 8.04 8.64
CA HIS A 72 4.36 8.64 9.84
C HIS A 72 3.88 7.96 11.14
N SER A 73 3.47 6.68 11.05
CA SER A 73 2.93 5.91 12.17
C SER A 73 3.84 4.75 12.55
N LEU A 74 4.20 4.69 13.84
CA LEU A 74 4.80 3.56 14.56
C LEU A 74 3.81 3.12 15.66
N PRO A 75 3.55 1.81 15.92
CA PRO A 75 4.35 0.65 15.52
C PRO A 75 3.61 -0.35 14.61
N GLY A 76 3.91 -0.32 13.31
CA GLY A 76 4.55 -1.49 12.70
C GLY A 76 3.73 -2.72 12.32
N GLN A 77 2.39 -2.69 12.24
CA GLN A 77 1.66 -3.75 11.53
C GLN A 77 0.90 -3.19 10.33
N MET A 78 1.12 -3.82 9.18
CA MET A 78 0.51 -3.46 7.91
C MET A 78 -0.05 -4.74 7.29
N PRO A 79 -1.20 -5.21 7.80
CA PRO A 79 -1.76 -6.45 7.30
C PRO A 79 -2.12 -6.29 5.83
N LEU A 80 -1.58 -7.16 4.98
CA LEU A 80 -2.00 -7.25 3.59
C LEU A 80 -3.35 -7.95 3.56
N ILE A 81 -4.41 -7.18 3.29
CA ILE A 81 -5.78 -7.69 3.17
C ILE A 81 -6.11 -7.82 1.69
N VAL A 82 -6.24 -9.05 1.20
CA VAL A 82 -6.72 -9.35 -0.15
C VAL A 82 -8.18 -9.77 -0.05
N SER A 83 -9.08 -8.99 -0.64
CA SER A 83 -10.51 -9.32 -0.73
C SER A 83 -10.86 -9.67 -2.18
N ILE A 84 -11.35 -10.90 -2.40
CA ILE A 84 -11.74 -11.45 -3.69
C ILE A 84 -13.27 -11.39 -3.79
N TYR A 85 -13.77 -10.78 -4.86
CA TYR A 85 -15.20 -10.62 -5.11
C TYR A 85 -15.61 -11.38 -6.37
N ASP A 86 -16.84 -11.91 -6.38
CA ASP A 86 -17.43 -12.52 -7.58
C ASP A 86 -17.91 -11.45 -8.58
N SER A 87 -18.45 -11.90 -9.71
CA SER A 87 -18.99 -11.00 -10.75
C SER A 87 -20.24 -10.23 -10.31
N GLN A 88 -20.86 -10.58 -9.20
CA GLN A 88 -22.02 -9.89 -8.63
C GLN A 88 -21.62 -8.93 -7.49
N GLY A 89 -20.32 -8.86 -7.15
CA GLY A 89 -19.80 -8.01 -6.08
C GLY A 89 -19.90 -8.64 -4.69
N ASN A 90 -20.23 -9.92 -4.58
CA ASN A 90 -20.22 -10.62 -3.30
C ASN A 90 -18.79 -10.99 -2.91
N LEU A 91 -18.46 -10.84 -1.63
CA LEU A 91 -17.15 -11.26 -1.09
C LEU A 91 -17.07 -12.79 -1.11
N VAL A 92 -16.18 -13.33 -1.95
CA VAL A 92 -15.92 -14.77 -2.06
C VAL A 92 -14.90 -15.22 -1.02
N GLN A 93 -13.85 -14.43 -0.83
CA GLN A 93 -12.76 -14.79 0.07
C GLN A 93 -12.01 -13.55 0.54
N ARG A 94 -11.60 -13.55 1.82
CA ARG A 94 -10.70 -12.56 2.39
C ARG A 94 -9.47 -13.27 2.97
N LEU A 95 -8.29 -12.88 2.51
CA LEU A 95 -7.00 -13.35 2.97
C LEU A 95 -6.31 -12.22 3.73
N ARG A 96 -5.66 -12.56 4.84
CA ARG A 96 -4.92 -11.61 5.68
C ARG A 96 -3.54 -12.21 5.97
N ARG A 97 -2.49 -11.45 5.66
CA ARG A 97 -1.13 -11.70 6.14
C ARG A 97 -0.74 -10.55 7.08
N ASP A 98 -0.33 -10.88 8.30
CA ASP A 98 0.20 -9.91 9.26
C ASP A 98 1.61 -9.44 8.89
#